data_AF-A0AAD8RXM9-F1
#
_entry.id   AF-A0AAD8RXM9-F1
#
_cell.length_a   1.000
_cell.length_b   1.000
_cell.length_c   1.000
_cell.angle_alpha   90.00
_cell.angle_beta   90.00
_cell.angle_gamma   90.00
#
_symmetry.space_group_name_H-M   'P 1'
#
loop_
_entity.id
_entity.type
_entity.pdbx_description
1 polymer ?
#
loop_
_entity_poly.entity_id
_entity_poly.type
_entity_poly.pdbx_seq_one_letter_code
_entity_poly.pdbx_strand_id
1 'polypeptide(L)'
;MVSSKRLAQMARKWQRMAAMGRKRLTRTRTARAATEFSATSSSSSVAVKGHCVVYTADGARFEVPLAYLGTPIIGELLSMSHDEFGFASDGRITLLCDAAVMEYVLCLLRRNASKEVERALLSSVVRTCHQDSGSEPSMEIRSVAVSSF
;
A
#
# COMPACT_ATOMS: atom_id res chain seq x y z
N MET A 1 14.07 -17.97 13.93
CA MET A 1 13.05 -18.90 13.39
C MET A 1 11.70 -18.19 13.42
N VAL A 2 11.02 -18.04 12.28
CA VAL A 2 9.67 -17.44 12.22
C VAL A 2 8.67 -18.32 12.96
N SER A 3 7.79 -17.72 13.77
CA SER A 3 6.83 -18.46 14.59
C SER A 3 5.61 -18.90 13.78
N SER A 4 5.04 -20.06 14.13
CA SER A 4 3.86 -20.64 13.47
C SER A 4 2.63 -19.72 13.55
N LYS A 5 2.56 -18.87 14.59
CA LYS A 5 1.51 -17.85 14.75
C LYS A 5 1.61 -16.75 13.69
N ARG A 6 2.84 -16.28 13.40
CA ARG A 6 3.11 -15.31 12.32
C ARG A 6 2.73 -15.89 10.96
N LEU A 7 3.08 -17.15 10.72
CA LEU A 7 2.78 -17.82 9.45
C LEU A 7 1.27 -17.99 9.22
N ALA A 8 0.53 -18.35 10.27
CA ALA A 8 -0.93 -18.48 10.22
C ALA A 8 -1.63 -17.12 10.04
N GLN A 9 -1.11 -16.04 10.63
CA GLN A 9 -1.66 -14.70 10.45
C GLN A 9 -1.44 -14.20 9.03
N MET A 10 -0.25 -14.43 8.48
CA MET A 10 0.02 -14.14 7.07
C MET A 10 -0.97 -14.90 6.20
N ALA A 11 -1.09 -16.23 6.34
CA ALA A 11 -2.02 -17.04 5.54
C ALA A 11 -3.47 -16.50 5.56
N ARG A 12 -3.95 -16.03 6.72
CA ARG A 12 -5.27 -15.40 6.83
C ARG A 12 -5.39 -14.06 6.09
N LYS A 13 -4.33 -13.25 6.05
CA LYS A 13 -4.25 -12.02 5.24
C LYS A 13 -4.30 -12.37 3.75
N TRP A 14 -3.51 -13.36 3.31
CA TRP A 14 -3.55 -13.88 1.92
C TRP A 14 -4.94 -14.42 1.53
N GLN A 15 -5.62 -15.13 2.42
CA GLN A 15 -6.98 -15.62 2.16
C GLN A 15 -8.00 -14.49 1.97
N ARG A 16 -7.91 -13.40 2.74
CA ARG A 16 -8.76 -12.20 2.54
C ARG A 16 -8.47 -11.52 1.20
N MET A 17 -7.20 -11.43 0.82
CA MET A 17 -6.78 -10.85 -0.46
C MET A 17 -7.29 -11.68 -1.65
N ALA A 18 -7.19 -13.00 -1.57
CA ALA A 18 -7.72 -13.91 -2.61
C ALA A 18 -9.25 -13.86 -2.74
N ALA A 19 -9.96 -13.59 -1.64
CA ALA A 19 -11.42 -13.44 -1.64
C ALA A 19 -11.87 -12.10 -2.26
N MET A 20 -11.08 -11.03 -2.13
CA MET A 20 -11.36 -9.72 -2.73
C MET A 20 -11.10 -9.67 -4.25
N GLY A 21 -10.26 -10.56 -4.79
CA GLY A 21 -9.97 -10.69 -6.23
C GLY A 21 -11.11 -11.25 -7.10
N ARG A 22 -12.28 -11.58 -6.51
CA ARG A 22 -13.46 -12.10 -7.26
C ARG A 22 -14.63 -11.12 -7.29
N LYS A 23 -14.38 -9.86 -7.63
CA LYS A 23 -15.46 -8.90 -7.93
C LYS A 23 -15.27 -8.29 -9.32
N ARG A 24 -15.67 -9.10 -10.30
CA ARG A 24 -16.38 -8.70 -11.53
C ARG A 24 -15.57 -7.92 -12.57
N LEU A 25 -14.91 -8.69 -13.43
CA LEU A 25 -14.52 -8.24 -14.78
C LEU A 25 -15.78 -8.12 -15.65
N THR A 26 -16.41 -6.94 -15.68
CA THR A 26 -17.41 -6.59 -16.71
C THR A 26 -17.11 -5.23 -17.32
N ARG A 27 -16.35 -5.30 -18.42
CA ARG A 27 -16.66 -4.73 -19.75
C ARG A 27 -16.91 -3.22 -19.89
N THR A 28 -15.86 -2.53 -20.34
CA THR A 28 -15.75 -1.47 -21.38
C THR A 28 -16.99 -0.67 -21.84
N ARG A 29 -16.82 0.66 -21.89
CA ARG A 29 -17.23 1.71 -22.88
C ARG A 29 -17.62 2.98 -22.09
N THR A 30 -17.29 4.23 -22.42
CA THR A 30 -16.66 4.90 -23.57
C THR A 30 -16.39 6.37 -23.18
N ALA A 31 -15.27 6.91 -23.67
CA ALA A 31 -15.01 8.30 -24.07
C ALA A 31 -15.38 9.47 -23.14
N ARG A 32 -14.36 10.25 -22.72
CA ARG A 32 -14.15 11.61 -23.24
C ARG A 32 -12.75 12.14 -22.95
N ALA A 33 -12.25 12.85 -23.96
CA ALA A 33 -10.99 13.55 -24.12
C ALA A 33 -10.44 14.26 -22.87
N ALA A 34 -9.16 14.03 -22.57
CA ALA A 34 -8.10 15.03 -22.57
C ALA A 34 -6.82 14.41 -21.99
N THR A 35 -5.70 14.68 -22.64
CA THR A 35 -4.31 14.33 -22.27
C THR A 35 -3.94 12.85 -22.41
N GLU A 36 -2.89 12.63 -23.18
CA GLU A 36 -2.37 11.32 -23.56
C GLU A 36 -1.91 10.54 -22.33
N PHE A 37 -2.68 9.53 -21.93
CA PHE A 37 -2.16 8.38 -21.20
C PHE A 37 -2.91 7.15 -21.71
N SER A 38 -2.26 6.44 -22.62
CA SER A 38 -2.79 5.21 -23.20
C SER A 38 -2.74 4.12 -22.15
N ALA A 39 -3.88 3.80 -21.56
CA ALA A 39 -4.12 2.52 -20.93
C ALA A 39 -4.10 1.44 -22.02
N THR A 40 -2.91 0.94 -22.35
CA THR A 40 -2.75 -0.16 -23.30
C THR A 40 -2.65 -1.48 -22.57
N SER A 41 -3.71 -2.27 -22.75
CA SER A 41 -3.83 -3.71 -22.58
C SER A 41 -2.53 -4.49 -22.75
N SER A 42 -2.29 -5.41 -21.80
CA SER A 42 -1.43 -6.60 -21.87
C SER A 42 -0.52 -6.71 -23.09
N SER A 43 0.68 -6.13 -23.00
CA SER A 43 1.83 -6.41 -23.86
C SER A 43 3.06 -5.90 -23.14
N SER A 44 4.14 -6.71 -23.13
CA SER A 44 5.46 -6.41 -22.55
C SER A 44 5.75 -4.90 -22.49
N SER A 45 5.47 -4.29 -21.34
CA SER A 45 5.59 -2.85 -21.17
C SER A 45 7.04 -2.59 -20.82
N VAL A 46 7.84 -2.38 -21.87
CA VAL A 46 9.15 -1.78 -21.76
C VAL A 46 8.95 -0.49 -20.97
N ALA A 47 9.46 -0.45 -19.74
CA ALA A 47 9.37 0.74 -18.91
C ALA A 47 9.89 1.92 -19.74
N VAL A 48 9.09 2.99 -19.83
CA VAL A 48 9.52 4.22 -20.49
C VAL A 48 10.86 4.62 -19.86
N LYS A 49 11.90 4.76 -20.67
CA LYS A 49 13.25 5.08 -20.20
C LYS A 49 13.18 6.22 -19.17
N GLY A 50 13.67 5.98 -17.95
CA GLY A 50 13.59 6.94 -16.85
C GLY A 50 12.41 6.77 -15.89
N HIS A 51 11.58 5.74 -16.04
CA HIS A 51 10.49 5.39 -15.12
C HIS A 51 10.65 3.96 -14.61
N CYS A 52 10.20 3.70 -13.39
CA CYS A 52 10.01 2.36 -12.88
C CYS A 52 8.51 2.04 -12.75
N VAL A 53 8.18 0.76 -12.75
CA VAL A 53 6.82 0.29 -12.51
C VAL A 53 6.71 -0.13 -11.06
N VAL A 54 5.70 0.41 -10.38
CA VAL A 54 5.42 0.11 -8.97
C VAL A 54 3.98 -0.35 -8.84
N TYR A 55 3.76 -1.34 -7.99
CA TYR A 55 2.44 -1.88 -7.67
C TYR A 55 2.03 -1.45 -6.27
N THR A 56 0.75 -1.25 -6.05
CA THR A 56 0.18 -0.98 -4.71
C THR A 56 -0.37 -2.26 -4.09
N ALA A 57 -0.72 -2.22 -2.81
CA ALA A 57 -1.24 -3.38 -2.07
C ALA A 57 -2.56 -3.92 -2.66
N ASP A 58 -3.34 -3.08 -3.33
CA ASP A 58 -4.56 -3.43 -4.08
C ASP A 58 -4.28 -3.92 -5.52
N GLY A 59 -3.00 -4.00 -5.92
CA GLY A 59 -2.56 -4.51 -7.21
C GLY A 59 -2.61 -3.50 -8.35
N ALA A 60 -2.89 -2.23 -8.08
CA ALA A 60 -2.86 -1.18 -9.09
C ALA A 60 -1.42 -0.88 -9.52
N ARG A 61 -1.24 -0.52 -10.79
CA ARG A 61 0.06 -0.32 -11.42
C ARG A 61 0.30 1.17 -11.69
N PHE A 62 1.45 1.67 -11.24
CA PHE A 62 1.87 3.06 -11.42
C PHE A 62 3.23 3.14 -12.12
N GLU A 63 3.37 4.10 -13.03
CA GLU A 63 4.65 4.46 -13.64
C GLU A 63 5.24 5.65 -12.90
N VAL A 64 6.33 5.40 -12.18
CA VAL A 64 6.96 6.38 -11.29
C VAL A 64 8.29 6.83 -11.92
N PRO A 65 8.50 8.13 -12.17
CA PRO A 65 9.79 8.63 -12.62
C PRO A 65 10.92 8.22 -11.66
N LEU A 66 12.06 7.78 -12.19
CA LEU A 66 13.23 7.40 -11.39
C LEU A 66 13.73 8.56 -10.50
N ALA A 67 13.51 9.81 -10.93
CA ALA A 67 13.82 11.01 -10.15
C ALA A 67 13.07 11.06 -8.80
N TYR A 68 11.89 10.43 -8.71
CA TYR A 68 11.12 10.39 -7.47
C TYR A 68 11.58 9.31 -6.50
N LEU A 69 12.35 8.31 -6.95
CA LEU A 69 12.86 7.26 -6.08
C LEU A 69 13.83 7.78 -5.02
N GLY A 70 14.49 8.91 -5.28
CA GLY A 70 15.37 9.59 -4.32
C GLY A 70 14.63 10.49 -3.32
N THR A 71 13.31 10.62 -3.42
CA THR A 71 12.51 11.42 -2.48
C THR A 71 12.33 10.66 -1.17
N PRO A 72 12.30 11.35 -0.01
CA PRO A 72 12.19 10.68 1.28
C PRO A 72 10.90 9.87 1.39
N ILE A 73 9.79 10.38 0.81
CA ILE A 73 8.50 9.67 0.83
C ILE A 73 8.61 8.31 0.13
N ILE A 74 9.12 8.28 -1.10
CA ILE A 74 9.22 7.04 -1.88
C ILE A 74 10.26 6.11 -1.27
N GLY A 75 11.41 6.64 -0.83
CA GLY A 75 12.45 5.84 -0.19
C GLY A 75 11.97 5.14 1.08
N GLU A 76 11.23 5.84 1.94
CA GLU A 76 10.68 5.25 3.16
C GLU A 76 9.59 4.23 2.87
N LEU A 77 8.70 4.51 1.91
CA LEU A 77 7.69 3.56 1.48
C LEU A 77 8.29 2.29 0.88
N LEU A 78 9.37 2.41 0.11
CA LEU A 78 10.13 1.26 -0.41
C LEU A 78 10.83 0.48 0.71
N SER A 79 11.40 1.17 1.69
CA SER A 79 12.04 0.54 2.85
C SER A 79 11.05 -0.29 3.66
N MET A 80 9.88 0.29 3.96
CA MET A 80 8.80 -0.42 4.66
C MET A 80 8.31 -1.62 3.86
N SER A 81 8.15 -1.43 2.55
CA SER A 81 7.64 -2.48 1.67
C SER A 81 8.64 -3.62 1.50
N HIS A 82 9.94 -3.33 1.53
CA HIS A 82 10.98 -4.34 1.54
C HIS A 82 10.92 -5.20 2.83
N ASP A 83 10.70 -4.59 3.99
CA ASP A 83 10.59 -5.33 5.26
C ASP A 83 9.33 -6.23 5.31
N GLU A 84 8.20 -5.77 4.76
CA GLU A 84 6.93 -6.53 4.83
C GLU A 84 6.74 -7.53 3.69
N PHE A 85 7.05 -7.16 2.43
CA PHE A 85 6.80 -8.02 1.26
C PHE A 85 8.07 -8.70 0.74
N GLY A 86 9.25 -8.14 1.01
CA GLY A 86 10.44 -8.43 0.24
C GLY A 86 10.29 -8.01 -1.23
N PHE A 87 11.41 -7.88 -1.94
CA PHE A 87 11.33 -7.83 -3.40
C PHE A 87 11.12 -9.26 -3.89
N ALA A 88 9.92 -9.55 -4.39
CA ALA A 88 9.63 -10.83 -4.99
C ALA A 88 10.66 -11.14 -6.10
N SER A 89 11.02 -12.41 -6.28
CA SER A 89 12.03 -12.84 -7.25
C SER A 89 11.67 -12.50 -8.70
N ASP A 90 10.42 -12.11 -8.95
CA ASP A 90 9.93 -11.62 -10.24
C ASP A 90 10.27 -10.13 -10.50
N GLY A 91 10.99 -9.49 -9.57
CA GLY A 91 11.46 -8.11 -9.71
C GLY A 91 10.35 -7.07 -9.56
N ARG A 92 9.17 -7.44 -9.06
CA ARG A 92 8.09 -6.48 -8.81
C ARG A 92 8.33 -5.71 -7.53
N ILE A 93 8.23 -4.39 -7.64
CA ILE A 93 8.19 -3.49 -6.50
C ILE A 93 6.73 -3.31 -6.11
N THR A 94 6.31 -3.92 -5.00
CA THR A 94 4.96 -3.74 -4.45
C THR A 94 5.06 -2.89 -3.18
N LEU A 95 4.26 -1.84 -3.10
CA LEU A 95 4.20 -0.92 -1.97
C LEU A 95 3.09 -1.30 -0.99
N LEU A 96 3.31 -0.95 0.27
CA LEU A 96 2.33 -1.11 1.35
C LEU A 96 1.13 -0.16 1.30
N CYS A 97 1.18 0.86 0.45
CA CYS A 97 0.08 1.78 0.28
C CYS A 97 -0.94 1.26 -0.74
N ASP A 98 -2.17 1.76 -0.64
CA ASP A 98 -3.18 1.58 -1.68
C ASP A 98 -2.98 2.58 -2.84
N ALA A 99 -3.76 2.40 -3.91
CA ALA A 99 -3.77 3.27 -5.07
C ALA A 99 -4.03 4.75 -4.73
N ALA A 100 -4.92 5.05 -3.78
CA ALA A 100 -5.30 6.42 -3.46
C ALA A 100 -4.16 7.19 -2.77
N VAL A 101 -3.47 6.53 -1.84
CA VAL A 101 -2.27 7.08 -1.20
C VAL A 101 -1.17 7.26 -2.22
N MET A 102 -0.96 6.30 -3.13
CA MET A 102 0.07 6.43 -4.17
C MET A 102 -0.22 7.59 -5.14
N GLU A 103 -1.47 7.77 -5.54
CA GLU A 103 -1.89 8.90 -6.37
C GLU A 103 -1.64 10.24 -5.66
N TYR A 104 -1.98 10.32 -4.37
CA TYR A 104 -1.73 11.51 -3.55
C TYR A 104 -0.23 11.81 -3.41
N VAL A 105 0.60 10.79 -3.18
CA VAL A 105 2.07 10.94 -3.12
C VAL A 105 2.62 11.46 -4.44
N LEU A 106 2.22 10.88 -5.57
CA LEU A 106 2.65 11.38 -6.88
C LEU A 106 2.20 12.83 -7.13
N CYS A 107 1.00 13.18 -6.67
CA CYS A 107 0.51 14.55 -6.74
C CYS A 107 1.37 15.53 -5.91
N LEU A 108 1.75 15.16 -4.68
CA LEU A 108 2.62 15.97 -3.84
C LEU A 108 4.01 16.18 -4.47
N LEU A 109 4.61 15.11 -5.01
CA LEU A 109 5.92 15.18 -5.65
C LEU A 109 5.88 16.03 -6.92
N ARG A 110 4.84 15.89 -7.74
CA ARG A 110 4.64 16.73 -8.94
C ARG A 110 4.50 18.21 -8.60
N ARG A 111 3.89 18.53 -7.46
CA ARG A 111 3.68 19.91 -6.98
C ARG A 111 4.85 20.44 -6.14
N ASN A 112 5.88 19.62 -5.92
CA ASN A 112 7.03 19.97 -5.09
C ASN A 112 6.60 20.46 -3.69
N ALA A 113 5.77 19.67 -3.02
CA ALA A 113 5.23 19.99 -1.70
C ALA A 113 6.33 20.30 -0.66
N SER A 114 5.98 21.04 0.38
CA SER A 114 6.94 21.35 1.45
C SER A 114 7.32 20.07 2.22
N LYS A 115 8.56 20.02 2.71
CA LYS A 115 9.08 18.90 3.52
C LYS A 115 8.22 18.60 4.75
N GLU A 116 7.50 19.60 5.26
CA GLU A 116 6.57 19.42 6.39
C GLU A 116 5.35 18.58 6.01
N VAL A 117 4.76 18.82 4.83
CA VAL A 117 3.65 18.02 4.30
C VAL A 117 4.11 16.59 4.02
N GLU A 118 5.31 16.43 3.47
CA GLU A 118 5.90 15.11 3.22
C GLU A 118 6.07 14.30 4.52
N ARG A 119 6.62 14.95 5.56
CA ARG A 119 6.76 14.34 6.89
C ARG A 119 5.42 14.02 7.53
N ALA A 120 4.44 14.90 7.41
CA ALA A 120 3.10 14.67 7.95
C ALA A 120 2.46 13.43 7.30
N LEU A 121 2.55 13.30 5.98
CA LEU A 121 2.10 12.11 5.25
C LEU A 121 2.82 10.85 5.73
N LEU A 122 4.16 10.86 5.77
CA LEU A 122 4.95 9.72 6.23
C LEU A 122 4.53 9.31 7.65
N SER A 123 4.40 10.28 8.56
CA SER A 123 3.94 9.99 9.93
C SER A 123 2.56 9.34 9.97
N SER A 124 1.68 9.66 9.03
CA SER A 124 0.36 9.04 8.93
C SER A 124 0.45 7.59 8.44
N VAL A 125 1.27 7.33 7.42
CA VAL A 125 1.46 5.99 6.84
C VAL A 125 2.24 5.06 7.78
N VAL A 126 3.26 5.58 8.48
CA VAL A 126 4.03 4.84 9.49
C VAL A 126 3.12 4.41 10.65
N ARG A 127 2.25 5.32 11.13
CA ARG A 127 1.32 5.02 12.24
C ARG A 127 0.37 3.87 11.92
N THR A 128 -0.09 3.76 10.68
CA THR A 128 -0.97 2.65 10.26
C THR A 128 -0.29 1.29 10.29
N CYS A 129 1.04 1.23 10.14
CA CYS A 129 1.80 -0.02 10.23
C CYS A 129 2.04 -0.49 11.68
N HIS A 130 2.09 0.44 12.64
CA HIS A 130 2.32 0.11 14.06
C HIS A 130 1.04 -0.19 14.85
N GLN A 131 -0.14 0.28 14.41
CA GLN A 131 -1.40 0.02 15.13
C GLN A 131 -1.89 -1.45 15.04
N ASP A 132 -1.38 -2.26 14.11
CA ASP A 132 -1.71 -3.70 14.05
C ASP A 132 -0.76 -4.56 14.93
N SER A 133 0.07 -3.91 15.75
CA SER A 133 1.00 -4.56 16.68
C SER A 133 0.93 -3.97 18.10
N GLY A 134 -0.27 -3.91 18.71
CA GLY A 134 -0.36 -3.54 20.12
C GLY A 134 -1.77 -3.49 20.72
N SER A 135 -2.12 -4.55 21.45
CA SER A 135 -3.13 -4.67 22.52
C SER A 135 -4.58 -4.23 22.25
N GLU A 136 -5.49 -5.21 22.24
CA GLU A 136 -6.78 -5.04 22.92
C GLU A 136 -6.50 -4.49 24.34
N PRO A 137 -7.02 -3.32 24.73
CA PRO A 137 -7.19 -3.05 26.14
C PRO A 137 -8.36 -3.95 26.58
N SER A 138 -8.03 -5.11 27.12
CA SER A 138 -8.97 -5.94 27.86
C SER A 138 -9.59 -5.06 28.95
N MET A 139 -10.78 -4.51 28.71
CA MET A 139 -11.61 -3.96 29.77
C MET A 139 -12.16 -5.15 30.54
N GLU A 140 -11.34 -5.66 31.46
CA GLU A 140 -11.79 -6.59 32.48
C GLU A 140 -12.77 -5.82 33.37
N ILE A 141 -14.06 -6.04 33.11
CA ILE A 141 -15.15 -5.54 33.91
C ILE A 141 -14.98 -6.11 35.30
N ARG A 142 -14.49 -5.30 36.25
CA ARG A 142 -14.56 -5.60 37.67
C ARG A 142 -16.03 -5.71 38.05
N SER A 143 -16.52 -6.94 38.21
CA SER A 143 -17.80 -7.20 38.83
C SER A 143 -17.75 -6.73 40.29
N VAL A 144 -18.39 -5.60 40.58
CA VAL A 144 -18.77 -5.24 41.96
C VAL A 144 -19.86 -6.20 42.39
N ALA A 145 -19.55 -7.02 43.40
CA ALA A 145 -20.56 -7.78 44.12
C ALA A 145 -21.46 -6.78 44.87
N VAL A 146 -22.68 -6.59 44.38
CA VAL A 146 -23.73 -5.94 45.16
C VAL A 146 -24.26 -6.99 46.15
N SER A 147 -23.95 -6.75 47.42
CA SER A 147 -24.58 -7.42 48.54
C SER A 147 -26.07 -7.07 48.56
N SER A 148 -26.95 -8.06 48.71
CA SER A 148 -28.35 -7.83 49.04
C SER A 148 -28.93 -9.01 49.82
N PHE A 149 -29.45 -8.63 51.00
CA PHE A 149 -30.23 -9.34 52.02
C PHE A 149 -29.48 -10.28 52.98
#